data_AF-A0A7J2KAT1-F1
#
_entry.id   AF-A0A7J2KAT1-F1
#
_cell.length_a   1.000
_cell.length_b   1.000
_cell.length_c   1.000
_cell.angle_alpha   90.00
_cell.angle_beta   90.00
_cell.angle_gamma   90.00
#
_symmetry.space_group_name_H-M   'P 1'
#
loop_
_entity.id
_entity.type
_entity.pdbx_description
1 polymer ?
#
loop_
_entity_poly.entity_id
_entity_poly.type
_entity_poly.pdbx_seq_one_letter_code
_entity_poly.pdbx_strand_id
1 'polypeptide(L)'
;MPRLLEPLTDEEKEAANRMIQAFSTFNAFVFELPERKLFFNVIHKVGLEPLITIKELRRRKVIIYVVLLNERPCINECQYRCRGKKGDEQRKCIHECVEKCMGERKEYLINALREASKKNS
;
A
#
# COMPACT_ATOMS: atom_id res chain seq x y z
N MET A 1 6.07 -14.76 5.20
CA MET A 1 6.16 -13.44 5.85
C MET A 1 7.21 -12.61 5.14
N PRO A 2 6.94 -11.33 4.82
CA PRO A 2 7.98 -10.45 4.29
C PRO A 2 9.14 -10.37 5.29
N ARG A 3 10.36 -10.60 4.81
CA ARG A 3 11.56 -10.38 5.62
C ARG A 3 11.88 -8.89 5.53
N LEU A 4 11.95 -8.23 6.68
CA LEU A 4 12.56 -6.90 6.79
C LEU A 4 13.94 -6.94 6.15
N LEU A 5 14.20 -5.98 5.25
CA LEU A 5 15.52 -5.81 4.66
C LEU A 5 16.48 -5.23 5.69
N GLU A 6 16.00 -4.30 6.52
CA GLU A 6 16.76 -3.62 7.58
C GLU A 6 15.85 -3.23 8.75
N PRO A 7 16.38 -3.09 9.99
CA PRO A 7 15.59 -2.60 11.12
C PRO A 7 15.19 -1.12 10.95
N LEU A 8 14.05 -0.77 11.56
CA LEU A 8 13.54 0.60 11.60
C LEU A 8 14.10 1.37 12.80
N THR A 9 14.46 2.65 12.58
CA THR A 9 14.69 3.64 13.65
C THR A 9 13.38 3.98 14.36
N ASP A 10 13.43 4.66 15.51
CA ASP A 10 12.20 5.03 16.23
C ASP A 10 11.32 6.01 15.44
N GLU A 11 11.92 6.97 14.72
CA GLU A 11 11.19 7.84 13.79
C GLU A 11 10.52 7.05 12.66
N GLU A 12 11.20 6.03 12.12
CA GLU A 12 10.66 5.15 11.08
C GLU A 12 9.53 4.25 11.61
N LYS A 13 9.58 3.83 12.87
CA LYS A 13 8.47 3.09 13.52
C LYS A 13 7.24 3.98 13.69
N GLU A 14 7.43 5.24 14.11
CA GLU A 14 6.33 6.19 14.22
C GLU A 14 5.70 6.47 12.85
N ALA A 15 6.52 6.66 11.81
CA ALA A 15 6.07 6.77 10.43
C ALA A 15 5.30 5.52 9.97
N ALA A 16 5.79 4.31 10.26
CA ALA A 16 5.07 3.07 9.96
C ALA A 16 3.70 3.00 10.66
N ASN A 17 3.60 3.46 11.92
CA ASN A 17 2.35 3.51 12.65
C ASN A 17 1.36 4.52 12.03
N ARG A 18 1.83 5.68 11.56
CA ARG A 18 1.01 6.64 10.80
C ARG A 18 0.47 6.03 9.51
N MET A 19 1.30 5.27 8.78
CA MET A 19 0.86 4.55 7.59
C MET A 19 -0.20 3.49 7.93
N ILE A 20 -0.01 2.71 8.99
CA ILE A 20 -0.99 1.69 9.44
C ILE A 20 -2.36 2.35 9.71
N GLN A 21 -2.38 3.45 10.46
CA GLN A 21 -3.62 4.16 10.78
C GLN A 21 -4.32 4.68 9.51
N ALA A 22 -3.57 5.31 8.60
CA ALA A 22 -4.12 5.86 7.38
C ALA A 22 -4.70 4.77 6.44
N PHE A 23 -3.96 3.68 6.23
CA PHE A 23 -4.46 2.56 5.42
C PHE A 23 -5.65 1.86 6.07
N SER A 24 -5.68 1.73 7.39
CA SER A 24 -6.80 1.12 8.11
C SER A 24 -8.11 1.88 7.83
N THR A 25 -8.06 3.21 7.82
CA THR A 25 -9.26 4.05 7.68
C THR A 25 -9.60 4.44 6.24
N PHE A 26 -8.61 4.85 5.42
CA PHE A 26 -8.87 5.53 4.15
C PHE A 26 -8.30 4.82 2.91
N ASN A 27 -7.63 3.66 3.07
CA ASN A 27 -6.91 2.95 1.99
C ASN A 27 -5.86 3.81 1.24
N ALA A 28 -5.45 4.92 1.85
CA ALA A 28 -4.50 5.86 1.29
C ALA A 28 -3.68 6.49 2.42
N PHE A 29 -2.45 6.87 2.11
CA PHE A 29 -1.58 7.61 3.02
C PHE A 29 -1.03 8.86 2.32
N VAL A 30 -0.96 9.98 3.02
CA VAL A 30 -0.58 11.28 2.46
C VAL A 30 0.48 11.93 3.33
N PHE A 31 1.52 12.49 2.71
CA PHE A 31 2.60 13.19 3.40
C PHE A 31 3.22 14.29 2.53
N GLU A 32 3.94 15.22 3.15
CA GLU A 32 4.58 16.35 2.46
C GLU A 32 6.05 16.08 2.14
N LEU A 33 6.63 16.88 1.22
CA LEU A 33 8.03 16.76 0.80
C LEU A 33 9.07 16.62 1.91
N PRO A 34 9.02 17.37 3.04
CA PRO A 34 10.00 17.23 4.11
C PRO A 34 10.06 15.81 4.69
N GLU A 35 8.95 15.08 4.67
CA GLU A 35 8.84 13.74 5.23
C GLU A 35 9.19 12.64 4.21
N ARG A 36 9.47 13.01 2.96
CA ARG A 36 9.67 12.05 1.85
C ARG A 36 10.72 11.00 2.17
N LYS A 37 11.89 11.42 2.67
CA LYS A 37 12.98 10.48 2.95
C LYS A 37 12.55 9.44 3.99
N LEU A 38 11.85 9.87 5.04
CA LEU A 38 11.38 9.01 6.11
C LEU A 38 10.42 7.92 5.58
N PHE A 39 9.38 8.31 4.84
CA PHE A 39 8.39 7.35 4.35
C PHE A 39 8.92 6.45 3.24
N PHE A 40 9.75 6.97 2.34
CA PHE A 40 10.38 6.13 1.31
C PHE A 40 11.33 5.11 1.93
N ASN A 41 12.06 5.46 3.00
CA ASN A 41 12.90 4.51 3.72
C ASN A 41 12.05 3.39 4.36
N VAL A 42 10.94 3.73 5.03
CA VAL A 42 10.04 2.72 5.63
C VAL A 42 9.52 1.77 4.55
N ILE A 43 9.02 2.32 3.43
CA ILE A 43 8.54 1.53 2.30
C ILE A 43 9.63 0.57 1.81
N HIS A 44 10.86 1.07 1.64
CA HIS A 44 11.98 0.30 1.13
C HIS A 44 12.39 -0.81 2.07
N LYS A 45 12.64 -0.48 3.34
CA LYS A 45 13.11 -1.45 4.35
C LYS A 45 12.10 -2.57 4.61
N VAL A 46 10.81 -2.27 4.48
CA VAL A 46 9.72 -3.24 4.63
C VAL A 46 9.43 -4.00 3.32
N GLY A 47 9.96 -3.52 2.17
CA GLY A 47 9.78 -4.16 0.86
C GLY A 47 8.37 -3.99 0.29
N LEU A 48 7.77 -2.81 0.47
CA LEU A 48 6.38 -2.54 0.10
C LEU A 48 6.21 -1.93 -1.30
N GLU A 49 7.29 -1.60 -2.02
CA GLU A 49 7.25 -0.94 -3.33
C GLU A 49 6.32 -1.63 -4.34
N PRO A 50 6.29 -2.97 -4.47
CA PRO A 50 5.41 -3.63 -5.43
C PRO A 50 3.92 -3.48 -5.08
N LEU A 51 3.61 -3.28 -3.80
CA LEU A 51 2.24 -3.25 -3.25
C LEU A 51 1.59 -1.88 -3.32
N ILE A 52 2.38 -0.83 -3.56
CA ILE A 52 1.88 0.54 -3.52
C ILE A 52 2.10 1.27 -4.84
N THR A 53 1.38 2.36 -5.01
CA THR A 53 1.58 3.36 -6.06
C THR A 53 1.70 4.72 -5.38
N ILE A 54 2.76 5.44 -5.69
CA ILE A 54 3.00 6.78 -5.14
C ILE A 54 2.70 7.80 -6.25
N LYS A 55 1.81 8.74 -5.96
CA LYS A 55 1.50 9.88 -6.84
C LYS A 55 2.04 11.15 -6.20
N GLU A 56 2.82 11.91 -6.97
CA GLU A 56 3.24 13.25 -6.57
C GLU A 56 2.22 14.27 -7.08
N LEU A 57 1.69 15.09 -6.18
CA LEU A 57 0.80 16.21 -6.48
C LEU A 57 1.52 17.51 -6.15
N ARG A 58 1.76 18.33 -7.18
CA ARG A 58 2.42 19.62 -7.04
C ARG A 58 1.44 20.75 -7.25
N ARG A 59 1.28 21.62 -6.24
CA ARG A 59 0.46 22.83 -6.35
C ARG A 59 1.22 24.04 -5.82
N ARG A 60 1.54 24.97 -6.73
CA ARG A 60 2.37 26.16 -6.44
C ARG A 60 3.70 25.75 -5.80
N LYS A 61 3.86 26.00 -4.49
CA LYS A 61 5.07 25.72 -3.69
C LYS A 61 4.94 24.49 -2.79
N VAL A 62 3.79 23.80 -2.79
CA VAL A 62 3.55 22.63 -1.94
C VAL A 62 3.63 21.37 -2.81
N ILE A 63 4.38 20.37 -2.33
CA ILE A 63 4.47 19.05 -2.94
C ILE A 63 3.94 18.04 -1.92
N ILE A 64 2.89 17.32 -2.31
CA ILE A 64 2.22 16.31 -1.52
C ILE A 64 2.38 14.96 -2.22
N TYR A 65 2.67 13.92 -1.47
CA TYR A 65 2.71 12.55 -1.96
C TYR A 65 1.47 11.81 -1.48
N VAL A 66 0.82 11.09 -2.40
CA VAL A 66 -0.31 10.22 -2.11
C VAL A 66 0.12 8.77 -2.40
N VAL A 67 0.13 7.96 -1.36
CA VAL A 67 0.42 6.53 -1.44
C VAL A 67 -0.89 5.76 -1.44
N LEU A 68 -1.08 4.96 -2.49
CA LEU A 68 -2.26 4.11 -2.70
C LEU A 68 -1.79 2.66 -2.81
N LEU A 69 -2.70 1.71 -2.62
CA LEU A 69 -2.43 0.32 -2.98
C LEU A 69 -2.38 0.16 -4.51
N ASN A 70 -1.48 -0.71 -4.98
CA ASN A 70 -1.34 -1.01 -6.40
C ASN A 70 -2.40 -2.03 -6.84
N GLU A 71 -3.42 -1.55 -7.55
CA GLU A 71 -4.52 -2.37 -8.06
C GLU A 71 -4.17 -3.20 -9.31
N ARG A 72 -3.15 -2.78 -10.08
CA ARG A 72 -2.85 -3.38 -11.40
C ARG A 72 -2.70 -4.90 -11.38
N PRO A 73 -1.96 -5.50 -10.41
CA PRO A 73 -1.83 -6.95 -10.42
C PRO A 73 -3.14 -7.65 -10.02
N CYS A 74 -4.02 -7.02 -9.22
CA CYS A 74 -5.36 -7.57 -8.94
C CYS A 74 -6.23 -7.54 -10.19
N ILE A 75 -6.21 -6.43 -10.95
CA ILE A 75 -6.96 -6.30 -12.21
C ILE A 75 -6.53 -7.39 -13.19
N ASN A 76 -5.22 -7.56 -13.40
CA ASN A 76 -4.70 -8.56 -14.34
C ASN A 76 -5.12 -9.99 -13.96
N GLU A 77 -4.99 -10.34 -12.68
CA GLU A 77 -5.38 -11.66 -12.18
C GLU A 77 -6.90 -11.89 -12.31
N CYS A 78 -7.70 -10.89 -11.95
CA CYS A 78 -9.16 -10.98 -12.00
C CYS A 78 -9.72 -11.00 -13.43
N GLN A 79 -9.09 -10.28 -14.37
CA GLN A 79 -9.42 -10.38 -15.79
C GLN A 79 -9.20 -11.80 -16.32
N TYR A 80 -8.11 -12.46 -15.90
CA TYR A 80 -7.85 -13.85 -16.27
C TYR A 80 -8.88 -14.80 -15.64
N ARG A 81 -9.15 -14.68 -14.33
CA ARG A 81 -10.13 -15.52 -13.62
C ARG A 81 -11.55 -15.37 -14.17
N CYS A 82 -11.96 -14.17 -14.57
CA CYS A 82 -13.32 -13.88 -15.06
C CYS A 82 -13.46 -13.98 -16.58
N ARG A 83 -12.45 -14.48 -17.32
CA ARG A 83 -12.43 -14.51 -18.79
C ARG A 83 -13.57 -15.32 -19.42
N GLY A 84 -14.13 -16.30 -18.70
CA GLY A 84 -15.24 -17.13 -19.16
C GLY A 84 -16.63 -16.48 -19.08
N LYS A 85 -16.75 -15.33 -18.38
CA LYS A 85 -18.02 -14.60 -18.22
C LYS A 85 -18.15 -13.51 -19.30
N LYS A 86 -19.37 -13.06 -19.58
CA LYS A 86 -19.64 -12.01 -20.58
C LYS A 86 -20.55 -10.91 -20.03
N GLY A 87 -20.49 -9.74 -20.67
CA GLY A 87 -21.36 -8.60 -20.34
C GLY A 87 -21.27 -8.18 -18.87
N ASP A 88 -22.42 -7.96 -18.24
CA ASP A 88 -22.49 -7.48 -16.86
C ASP A 88 -22.04 -8.51 -15.83
N GLU A 89 -22.15 -9.81 -16.13
CA GLU A 89 -21.65 -10.86 -15.25
C GLU A 89 -20.12 -10.83 -15.14
N GLN A 90 -19.44 -10.53 -16.25
CA GLN A 90 -18.00 -10.36 -16.26
C GLN A 90 -17.58 -9.14 -15.43
N ARG A 91 -18.30 -8.02 -15.57
CA ARG A 91 -18.03 -6.80 -14.81
C ARG A 91 -18.18 -7.01 -13.31
N LYS A 92 -19.27 -7.65 -12.88
CA LYS A 92 -19.50 -7.99 -11.46
C LYS A 92 -18.41 -8.91 -10.92
N CYS A 93 -18.06 -9.97 -11.66
CA CYS A 93 -16.98 -10.88 -11.27
C CYS A 93 -15.64 -10.16 -11.09
N ILE A 94 -15.25 -9.30 -12.04
CA ILE A 94 -13.99 -8.56 -11.94
C ILE A 94 -14.01 -7.64 -10.74
N HIS A 95 -15.11 -6.92 -10.51
CA HIS A 95 -15.23 -6.00 -9.39
C HIS A 95 -15.09 -6.69 -8.03
N GLU A 96 -15.88 -7.73 -7.78
CA GLU A 96 -15.83 -8.51 -6.52
C GLU A 96 -14.45 -9.16 -6.32
N CYS A 97 -13.85 -9.68 -7.40
CA CYS A 97 -12.51 -10.26 -7.36
C CYS A 97 -11.45 -9.21 -6.99
N VAL A 98 -11.48 -8.02 -7.61
CA VAL A 98 -10.53 -6.95 -7.33
C VAL A 98 -10.71 -6.44 -5.90
N GLU A 99 -11.94 -6.25 -5.44
CA GLU A 99 -12.22 -5.81 -4.07
C GLU A 99 -11.62 -6.77 -3.03
N LYS A 100 -11.85 -8.08 -3.21
CA LYS A 100 -11.27 -9.11 -2.35
C LYS A 100 -9.74 -9.09 -2.38
N CYS A 101 -9.14 -9.06 -3.57
CA CYS A 101 -7.68 -9.02 -3.73
C CYS A 101 -7.06 -7.78 -3.07
N MET A 102 -7.71 -6.63 -3.19
CA MET A 102 -7.26 -5.39 -2.57
C MET A 102 -7.39 -5.43 -1.04
N GLY A 103 -8.44 -6.07 -0.51
CA GLY A 103 -8.58 -6.33 0.93
C GLY A 103 -7.43 -7.18 1.48
N GLU A 104 -7.13 -8.31 0.82
CA GLU A 104 -6.01 -9.19 1.22
C GLU A 104 -4.65 -8.46 1.17
N ARG A 105 -4.42 -7.64 0.12
CA ARG A 105 -3.20 -6.83 0.02
C ARG A 105 -3.10 -5.74 1.08
N LYS A 106 -4.22 -5.09 1.41
CA LYS A 106 -4.27 -4.10 2.50
C LYS A 106 -3.87 -4.74 3.82
N GLU A 107 -4.44 -5.89 4.14
CA GLU A 107 -4.12 -6.63 5.37
C GLU A 107 -2.64 -7.03 5.40
N TYR A 108 -2.13 -7.54 4.29
CA TYR A 108 -0.71 -7.86 4.15
C TYR A 108 0.18 -6.64 4.42
N LEU A 109 -0.12 -5.49 3.80
CA LEU A 109 0.64 -4.25 4.00
C LEU A 109 0.63 -3.81 5.47
N ILE A 110 -0.55 -3.82 6.10
CA ILE A 110 -0.70 -3.44 7.52
C ILE A 110 0.08 -4.39 8.42
N ASN A 111 0.02 -5.69 8.16
CA ASN A 111 0.72 -6.69 8.96
C ASN A 111 2.24 -6.56 8.79
N ALA A 112 2.74 -6.35 7.57
CA ALA A 112 4.16 -6.11 7.31
C ALA A 112 4.68 -4.88 8.08
N LEU A 113 3.93 -3.77 8.05
CA LEU A 113 4.27 -2.57 8.82
C LEU A 113 4.23 -2.80 10.34
N ARG A 114 3.23 -3.55 10.84
CA ARG A 114 3.11 -3.86 12.28
C ARG A 114 4.25 -4.75 12.77
N GLU A 115 4.64 -5.74 11.98
CA GLU A 115 5.78 -6.60 12.31
C GLU A 115 7.08 -5.80 12.32
N ALA A 116 7.24 -4.90 11.33
CA ALA A 116 8.37 -3.99 11.24
C ALA A 116 8.46 -3.02 12.42
N SER A 117 7.33 -2.50 12.90
CA SER A 117 7.31 -1.56 14.03
C SER A 117 7.50 -2.22 15.40
N LYS A 118 7.24 -3.53 15.51
CA LYS A 118 7.39 -4.31 16.76
C LYS A 118 8.78 -4.92 16.97
N LYS A 119 9.53 -5.22 15.91
CA LYS A 119 10.86 -5.83 16.03
C LYS A 119 11.86 -4.82 16.57
N ASN A 120 12.02 -4.79 17.89
CA ASN A 120 13.18 -4.32 18.69
C ASN A 120 12.85 -4.44 20.20
N SER A 121 12.63 -5.67 20.67
CA SER A 121 12.69 -6.05 22.08
C SER A 121 13.50 -7.32 22.20
#